data_AF-A0A962TXI9-F1
#
_entry.id   AF-A0A962TXI9-F1
#
_cell.length_a   1.000
_cell.length_b   1.000
_cell.length_c   1.000
_cell.angle_alpha   90.00
_cell.angle_beta   90.00
_cell.angle_gamma   90.00
#
_symmetry.space_group_name_H-M   'P 1'
#
loop_
_entity.id
_entity.type
_entity.pdbx_description
1 polymer ?
#
loop_
_entity_poly.entity_id
_entity_poly.type
_entity_poly.pdbx_seq_one_letter_code
_entity_poly.pdbx_strand_id
1 'polypeptide(L)'
;MIGPVSNKTLSACARHERAIGALGSSNEIFFNLDARRVYFDRSLGHLYFCATQDDLIPATLRAVFSGMGSGIVVEQLHLDEHRCFNAARRVTLSADQAGAALVALRLAGVRATIA
;
A
#
# COMPACT_ATOMS: atom_id res chain seq x y z
N MET A 1 -15.69 -6.45 15.62
CA MET A 1 -15.29 -5.20 14.94
C MET A 1 -13.77 -5.22 14.82
N ILE A 2 -13.23 -5.48 13.62
CA ILE A 2 -11.77 -5.48 13.41
C ILE A 2 -11.35 -4.01 13.32
N GLY A 3 -10.87 -3.48 14.45
CA GLY A 3 -10.31 -2.14 14.53
C GLY A 3 -8.90 -2.07 13.93
N PRO A 4 -8.32 -0.87 13.81
CA PRO A 4 -7.00 -0.72 13.23
C PRO A 4 -5.92 -1.43 14.05
N VAL A 5 -4.89 -1.93 13.36
CA VAL A 5 -3.77 -2.61 14.01
C VAL A 5 -2.97 -1.62 14.86
N SER A 6 -2.74 -1.94 16.14
CA SER A 6 -1.99 -1.08 17.06
C SER A 6 -0.49 -1.00 16.73
N ASN A 7 0.17 0.11 17.06
CA ASN A 7 1.63 0.27 16.92
C ASN A 7 2.44 -0.82 17.66
N LYS A 8 1.92 -1.33 18.78
CA LYS A 8 2.54 -2.41 19.55
C LYS A 8 2.49 -3.73 18.76
N THR A 9 1.36 -4.02 18.13
CA THR A 9 1.19 -5.19 17.25
C THR A 9 2.08 -5.08 16.02
N LEU A 10 2.15 -3.90 15.39
CA LEU A 10 3.05 -3.65 14.24
C LEU A 10 4.52 -3.89 14.58
N SER A 11 4.96 -3.40 15.74
CA SER A 11 6.34 -3.57 16.21
C SER A 11 6.69 -5.03 16.50
N ALA A 12 5.73 -5.81 17.01
CA ALA A 12 5.90 -7.24 17.27
C ALA A 12 5.96 -8.06 15.97
N CYS A 13 5.18 -7.68 14.96
CA CYS A 13 5.16 -8.34 13.64
C CYS A 13 6.39 -7.99 12.78
N ALA A 14 7.01 -6.81 12.98
CA ALA A 14 8.16 -6.34 12.21
C ALA A 14 9.41 -7.26 12.28
N ARG A 15 9.48 -8.20 13.24
CA ARG A 15 10.60 -9.15 13.38
C ARG A 15 10.46 -10.41 12.52
N HIS A 16 9.28 -10.70 11.98
CA HIS A 16 9.06 -11.84 11.09
C HIS A 16 8.97 -11.34 9.65
N GLU A 17 10.14 -11.13 9.03
CA GLU A 17 10.23 -10.77 7.63
C GLU A 17 9.75 -11.94 6.76
N ARG A 18 8.45 -11.94 6.42
CA ARG A 18 7.94 -12.85 5.39
C ARG A 18 8.44 -12.37 4.03
N ALA A 19 9.16 -13.25 3.33
CA ALA A 19 9.42 -13.10 1.92
C ALA A 19 8.08 -13.15 1.17
N ILE A 20 7.78 -12.09 0.43
CA ILE A 20 6.62 -12.06 -0.45
C ILE A 20 7.11 -12.61 -1.78
N GLY A 21 6.67 -13.81 -2.14
CA GLY A 21 6.93 -14.39 -3.47
C GLY A 21 6.25 -13.57 -4.57
N ALA A 22 6.45 -13.94 -5.83
CA ALA A 22 5.59 -13.43 -6.90
C ALA A 22 4.15 -13.85 -6.60
N LEU A 23 3.25 -12.89 -6.44
CA LEU A 23 1.87 -13.14 -6.00
C LEU A 23 0.97 -13.25 -7.22
N GLY A 24 0.14 -14.30 -7.27
CA GLY A 24 -0.70 -14.61 -8.42
C GLY A 24 -2.10 -13.99 -8.36
N SER A 25 -2.52 -13.45 -7.20
CA SER A 25 -3.83 -12.83 -7.04
C SER A 25 -3.84 -11.64 -6.06
N SER A 26 -4.82 -10.75 -6.22
CA SER A 26 -5.04 -9.60 -5.32
C SER A 26 -5.14 -10.02 -3.84
N ASN A 27 -5.76 -11.18 -3.56
CA ASN A 27 -5.91 -11.70 -2.19
C ASN A 27 -4.57 -12.08 -1.54
N GLU A 28 -3.64 -12.63 -2.32
CA GLU A 28 -2.28 -12.95 -1.83
C GLU A 28 -1.46 -11.68 -1.58
N ILE A 29 -1.68 -10.63 -2.38
CA ILE A 29 -1.14 -9.28 -2.12
C ILE A 29 -1.62 -8.78 -0.77
N PHE A 30 -2.92 -8.88 -0.47
CA PHE A 30 -3.46 -8.42 0.80
C PHE A 30 -2.91 -9.16 2.01
N PHE A 31 -2.79 -10.50 1.94
CA PHE A 31 -2.29 -11.31 3.06
C PHE A 31 -0.85 -10.99 3.47
N ASN A 32 -0.09 -10.37 2.58
CA ASN A 32 1.32 -10.07 2.78
C ASN A 32 1.61 -8.57 2.97
N LEU A 33 0.62 -7.69 2.86
CA LEU A 33 0.78 -6.26 3.15
C LEU A 33 0.78 -6.01 4.67
N ASP A 34 1.77 -5.25 5.14
CA ASP A 34 1.84 -4.73 6.50
C ASP A 34 1.92 -3.19 6.49
N ALA A 35 1.90 -2.56 7.67
CA ALA A 35 1.76 -1.11 7.79
C ALA A 35 2.87 -0.27 7.16
N ARG A 36 4.00 -0.88 6.75
CA ARG A 36 5.10 -0.15 6.09
C ARG A 36 5.54 -0.84 4.82
N ARG A 37 4.63 -1.56 4.18
CA ARG A 37 4.90 -2.26 2.94
C ARG A 37 3.86 -1.93 1.88
N VAL A 38 4.35 -1.74 0.66
CA VAL A 38 3.53 -1.55 -0.54
C VAL A 38 3.91 -2.59 -1.57
N TYR A 39 2.96 -2.95 -2.42
CA TYR A 39 3.18 -3.79 -3.58
C TYR A 39 2.86 -3.00 -4.84
N PHE A 40 3.81 -2.90 -5.76
CA PHE A 40 3.63 -2.22 -7.03
C PHE A 40 3.61 -3.23 -8.18
N ASP A 41 2.47 -3.36 -8.84
CA ASP A 41 2.29 -4.10 -10.08
C ASP A 41 2.60 -3.18 -11.26
N ARG A 42 3.74 -3.40 -11.92
CA ARG A 42 4.13 -2.59 -13.08
C ARG A 42 3.24 -2.82 -14.30
N SER A 43 2.68 -4.02 -14.46
CA SER A 43 1.88 -4.37 -15.64
C SER A 43 0.56 -3.60 -15.66
N LEU A 44 -0.02 -3.37 -14.48
CA LEU A 44 -1.28 -2.63 -14.31
C LEU A 44 -1.09 -1.18 -13.84
N GLY A 45 0.13 -0.81 -13.44
CA GLY A 45 0.41 0.49 -12.84
C GLY A 45 -0.29 0.66 -11.49
N HIS A 46 -0.44 -0.42 -10.72
CA HIS A 46 -1.21 -0.41 -9.49
C HIS A 46 -0.30 -0.50 -8.26
N LEU A 47 -0.45 0.44 -7.34
CA LEU A 47 0.20 0.40 -6.04
C LEU A 47 -0.83 0.04 -4.96
N TYR A 48 -0.58 -1.08 -4.29
CA TYR A 48 -1.42 -1.64 -3.24
C TYR A 48 -0.79 -1.44 -1.87
N PHE A 49 -1.60 -1.09 -0.88
CA PHE A 49 -1.13 -0.87 0.50
C PHE A 49 -2.25 -1.09 1.53
N CYS A 50 -1.87 -1.49 2.75
CA CYS A 50 -2.83 -1.65 3.84
C CYS A 50 -3.30 -0.28 4.35
N ALA A 51 -4.54 -0.20 4.84
CA ALA A 51 -5.00 0.97 5.57
C ALA A 51 -4.40 0.97 6.99
N THR A 52 -3.58 1.98 7.29
CA THR A 52 -2.92 2.13 8.59
C THR A 52 -3.49 3.32 9.36
N GLN A 53 -3.35 3.32 10.70
CA GLN A 53 -3.80 4.45 11.53
C GLN A 53 -3.01 5.73 11.29
N ASP A 54 -1.73 5.60 10.93
CA ASP A 54 -0.84 6.74 10.72
C ASP A 54 -1.03 7.42 9.36
N ASP A 55 -1.83 6.82 8.46
CA ASP A 55 -2.09 7.27 7.09
C ASP A 55 -0.80 7.65 6.33
N LEU A 56 0.36 7.06 6.70
CA LEU A 56 1.68 7.46 6.22
C LEU A 56 1.79 7.37 4.70
N ILE A 57 1.30 6.27 4.13
CA ILE A 57 1.37 6.00 2.70
C ILE A 57 0.48 6.99 1.93
N PRO A 58 -0.83 7.14 2.23
CA PRO A 58 -1.67 8.17 1.60
C PRO A 58 -1.14 9.60 1.77
N ALA A 59 -0.64 9.97 2.95
CA ALA A 59 -0.08 11.30 3.19
C ALA A 59 1.15 11.56 2.31
N THR A 60 2.08 10.59 2.25
CA THR A 60 3.28 10.66 1.40
C THR A 60 2.90 10.78 -0.07
N LEU A 61 1.95 9.96 -0.53
CA LEU A 61 1.47 10.02 -1.90
C LEU A 61 0.87 11.40 -2.21
N ARG A 62 -0.10 11.88 -1.41
CA ARG A 62 -0.71 13.21 -1.61
C ARG A 62 0.33 14.33 -1.72
N ALA A 63 1.37 14.32 -0.89
CA ALA A 63 2.45 15.31 -0.94
C ALA A 63 3.22 15.26 -2.27
N VAL A 64 3.55 14.05 -2.75
CA VAL A 64 4.22 13.85 -4.05
C VAL A 64 3.35 14.36 -5.19
N PHE A 65 2.09 13.92 -5.26
CA PHE A 65 1.20 14.29 -6.37
C PHE A 65 0.86 15.78 -6.37
N SER A 66 0.71 16.40 -5.19
CA SER A 66 0.57 17.84 -5.08
C SER A 66 1.78 18.59 -5.65
N GLY A 67 3.01 18.10 -5.40
CA GLY A 67 4.22 18.68 -5.97
C GLY A 67 4.32 18.51 -7.50
N MET A 68 3.65 17.50 -8.04
CA MET A 68 3.55 17.25 -9.49
C MET A 68 2.38 17.98 -10.16
N GLY A 69 1.57 18.75 -9.42
CA GLY A 69 0.36 19.39 -9.94
C GLY A 69 -0.75 18.41 -10.32
N SER A 70 -0.76 17.23 -9.69
CA SER A 70 -1.69 16.14 -9.97
C SER A 70 -2.47 15.72 -8.72
N GLY A 71 -3.67 15.18 -8.90
CA GLY A 71 -4.46 14.57 -7.84
C GLY A 71 -4.19 13.07 -7.73
N ILE A 72 -4.49 12.50 -6.56
CA ILE A 72 -4.49 11.05 -6.37
C ILE A 72 -5.87 10.56 -5.91
N VAL A 73 -6.36 9.52 -6.57
CA VAL A 73 -7.57 8.80 -6.16
C VAL A 73 -7.13 7.52 -5.47
N VAL A 74 -7.45 7.42 -4.19
CA VAL A 74 -7.22 6.21 -3.39
C VAL A 74 -8.50 5.41 -3.34
N GLU A 75 -8.46 4.23 -3.94
CA GLU A 75 -9.58 3.29 -3.97
C GLU A 75 -9.51 2.33 -2.78
N GLN A 76 -10.65 2.07 -2.14
CA GLN A 76 -10.79 1.02 -1.14
C GLN A 76 -11.14 -0.30 -1.83
N LEU A 77 -10.32 -1.33 -1.59
CA LEU A 77 -10.59 -2.69 -2.01
C LEU A 77 -11.29 -3.45 -0.87
N HIS A 78 -12.17 -4.37 -1.23
CA HIS A 78 -12.97 -5.15 -0.30
C HIS A 78 -12.74 -6.65 -0.51
N LEU A 79 -12.84 -7.43 0.59
CA LEU A 79 -12.68 -8.89 0.57
C LEU A 79 -13.94 -9.62 0.12
N ASP A 80 -15.08 -8.96 0.15
CA ASP A 80 -16.38 -9.52 -0.15
C ASP A 80 -17.13 -8.67 -1.19
N GLU A 81 -18.00 -9.32 -1.95
CA GLU A 81 -18.83 -8.68 -2.98
C GLU A 81 -19.79 -7.64 -2.39
N HIS A 82 -20.20 -7.81 -1.13
CA HIS A 82 -21.06 -6.88 -0.41
C HIS A 82 -20.30 -5.70 0.20
N ARG A 83 -18.98 -5.62 0.00
CA ARG A 83 -18.10 -4.53 0.46
C ARG A 83 -18.11 -4.29 1.97
N CYS A 84 -18.47 -5.30 2.76
CA CYS A 84 -18.57 -5.22 4.21
C CYS A 84 -17.19 -5.30 4.89
N PHE A 85 -16.20 -5.87 4.24
CA PHE A 85 -14.86 -6.09 4.79
C PHE A 85 -13.80 -5.35 3.97
N ASN A 86 -13.24 -4.30 4.56
CA ASN A 86 -12.13 -3.55 3.98
C ASN A 86 -10.88 -4.45 3.91
N ALA A 87 -10.29 -4.57 2.71
CA ALA A 87 -9.08 -5.33 2.46
C ALA A 87 -7.83 -4.45 2.52
N ALA A 88 -7.64 -3.66 1.47
CA ALA A 88 -6.49 -2.81 1.26
C ALA A 88 -6.93 -1.57 0.47
N ARG A 89 -5.99 -0.68 0.19
CA ARG A 89 -6.18 0.46 -0.68
C ARG A 89 -5.31 0.32 -1.92
N ARG A 90 -5.77 0.88 -3.02
CA ARG A 90 -5.07 0.92 -4.30
C ARG A 90 -5.04 2.33 -4.85
N VAL A 91 -3.94 2.65 -5.54
CA VAL A 91 -3.85 3.81 -6.42
C VAL A 91 -3.34 3.37 -7.79
N THR A 92 -3.83 4.02 -8.84
CA THR A 92 -3.34 3.82 -10.22
C THR A 92 -2.35 4.92 -10.56
N LEU A 93 -1.17 4.53 -11.02
CA LEU A 93 -0.04 5.41 -11.29
C LEU A 93 0.39 5.28 -12.75
N SER A 94 0.67 6.41 -13.41
CA SER A 94 1.46 6.40 -14.64
C SER A 94 2.91 6.01 -14.37
N ALA A 95 3.70 5.73 -15.42
CA ALA A 95 5.11 5.39 -15.28
C ALA A 95 5.91 6.49 -14.56
N ASP A 96 5.68 7.76 -14.92
CA ASP A 96 6.35 8.91 -14.29
C ASP A 96 5.97 9.07 -12.82
N GLN A 97 4.68 8.89 -12.52
CA GLN A 97 4.15 8.94 -11.18
C GLN A 97 4.67 7.81 -10.28
N ALA A 98 4.80 6.61 -10.84
CA ALA A 98 5.28 5.44 -10.13
C ALA A 98 6.72 5.64 -9.61
N GLY A 99 7.61 6.17 -10.45
CA GLY A 99 8.98 6.45 -10.05
C GLY A 99 9.06 7.41 -8.86
N ALA A 100 8.40 8.56 -8.96
CA ALA A 100 8.37 9.56 -7.89
C ALA A 100 7.76 9.02 -6.59
N ALA A 101 6.64 8.28 -6.70
CA ALA A 101 5.95 7.70 -5.55
C ALA A 101 6.82 6.66 -4.83
N LEU A 102 7.45 5.73 -5.56
CA LEU A 102 8.30 4.69 -4.97
C LEU A 102 9.53 5.27 -4.26
N VAL A 103 10.15 6.29 -4.83
CA VAL A 103 11.27 7.00 -4.21
C VAL A 103 10.84 7.68 -2.92
N ALA A 104 9.75 8.45 -2.94
CA ALA A 104 9.25 9.14 -1.77
C ALA A 104 8.85 8.18 -0.63
N LEU A 105 8.17 7.08 -0.96
CA LEU A 105 7.81 6.03 -0.01
C LEU A 105 9.06 5.40 0.62
N ARG A 106 10.10 5.14 -0.19
CA ARG A 106 11.37 4.62 0.31
C ARG A 106 12.02 5.58 1.30
N LEU A 107 12.01 6.89 1.02
CA LEU A 107 12.54 7.92 1.92
C LEU A 107 11.72 8.04 3.21
N ALA A 108 10.40 7.80 3.14
CA ALA A 108 9.51 7.73 4.31
C ALA A 108 9.66 6.43 5.13
N GLY A 109 10.58 5.53 4.76
CA GLY A 109 10.81 4.27 5.45
C GLY A 109 9.82 3.15 5.09
N VAL A 110 9.06 3.32 4.01
CA VAL A 110 8.14 2.32 3.47
C VAL A 110 8.89 1.42 2.49
N ARG A 111 8.68 0.10 2.59
CA ARG A 111 9.29 -0.90 1.73
C ARG A 111 8.37 -1.19 0.54
N ALA A 112 8.89 -1.14 -0.68
CA ALA A 112 8.15 -1.52 -1.87
C ALA A 112 8.62 -2.90 -2.37
N THR A 113 7.67 -3.80 -2.59
CA THR A 113 7.86 -4.98 -3.44
C THR A 113 7.37 -4.62 -4.84
N ILE A 114 8.17 -4.89 -5.87
CA ILE A 114 7.83 -4.55 -7.25
C ILE A 114 7.75 -5.83 -8.07
N ALA A 115 6.60 -6.04 -8.74
CA ALA A 115 6.41 -7.07 -9.75
C ALA A 115 6.42 -6.45 -11.15
#